data_AF-A0A962HNC6-F1
#
_entry.id   AF-A0A962HNC6-F1
#
_cell.length_a   1.000
_cell.length_b   1.000
_cell.length_c   1.000
_cell.angle_alpha   90.00
_cell.angle_beta   90.00
_cell.angle_gamma   90.00
#
_symmetry.space_group_name_H-M   'P 1'
#
loop_
_entity.id
_entity.type
_entity.pdbx_description
1 polymer ?
#
loop_
_entity_poly.entity_id
_entity_poly.type
_entity_poly.pdbx_seq_one_letter_code
_entity_poly.pdbx_strand_id
1 'polypeptide(L)' 'MSDAKPDAKAADKATAKPVADNDAVAVRVSARGVETRFRGGVPFGREPREIMVDRRMLAMLRADPYLQVEMVG' A
#
# COMPACT_ATOMS: atom_id res chain seq x y z
N MET A 1 -36.82 25.40 33.74
CA MET A 1 -36.51 24.52 32.60
C MET A 1 -35.20 25.00 32.03
N SER A 2 -34.12 24.23 32.16
CA SER A 2 -32.80 24.61 31.67
C SER A 2 -32.23 23.39 30.94
N ASP A 3 -32.53 23.27 29.65
CA ASP A 3 -31.92 22.26 28.80
C ASP A 3 -30.84 22.93 27.96
N ALA A 4 -29.60 22.69 28.36
CA ALA A 4 -28.41 23.06 27.63
C ALA A 4 -28.28 22.16 26.39
N LYS A 5 -28.21 22.79 25.22
CA LYS A 5 -27.90 22.15 23.94
C LYS A 5 -26.56 21.40 24.02
N PRO A 6 -26.43 20.22 23.40
CA PRO A 6 -25.20 19.84 22.75
C PRO A 6 -25.31 20.17 21.25
N ASP A 7 -24.41 21.04 20.82
CA ASP A 7 -24.17 21.49 19.46
C ASP A 7 -23.83 20.30 18.55
N ALA A 8 -24.83 19.75 17.85
CA ALA A 8 -24.62 18.74 16.82
C ALA A 8 -24.15 19.41 15.52
N LYS A 9 -22.98 20.06 15.54
CA LYS A 9 -22.31 20.47 14.31
C LYS A 9 -21.63 19.24 13.74
N ALA A 10 -22.34 18.60 12.81
CA ALA A 10 -21.92 17.42 12.08
C ALA A 10 -20.45 17.53 11.68
N ALA A 11 -19.66 16.56 12.12
CA ALA A 11 -18.27 16.39 11.73
C ALA A 11 -18.21 16.39 10.20
N ASP A 12 -17.53 17.39 9.66
CA ASP A 12 -17.18 17.51 8.25
C ASP A 12 -16.41 16.23 7.88
N LYS A 13 -17.08 15.29 7.21
CA LYS A 13 -16.43 14.13 6.62
C LYS A 13 -15.47 14.69 5.58
N ALA A 14 -14.20 14.82 5.97
CA ALA A 14 -13.10 14.98 5.06
C ALA A 14 -13.22 13.87 4.01
N THR A 15 -13.80 14.23 2.88
CA THR A 15 -13.78 13.42 1.68
C THR A 15 -12.33 13.48 1.23
N ALA A 16 -11.52 12.58 1.78
CA ALA A 16 -10.20 12.30 1.25
C ALA A 16 -10.43 11.97 -0.23
N LYS A 17 -10.14 12.95 -1.09
CA LYS A 17 -10.18 12.76 -2.54
C LYS A 17 -9.38 11.49 -2.81
N PRO A 18 -9.92 10.47 -3.49
CA PRO A 18 -9.06 9.41 -3.97
C PRO A 18 -8.05 10.12 -4.88
N VAL A 19 -6.77 10.07 -4.51
CA VAL A 19 -5.69 10.51 -5.39
C VAL A 19 -5.60 9.47 -6.50
N ALA A 20 -6.59 9.53 -7.39
CA ALA A 20 -6.70 8.77 -8.61
C ALA A 20 -5.80 9.43 -9.66
N ASP A 21 -4.49 9.35 -9.42
CA ASP A 21 -3.44 9.65 -10.41
C ASP A 21 -2.19 8.82 -10.11
N ASN A 22 -2.36 7.66 -9.47
CA ASN A 22 -1.25 6.74 -9.28
C ASN A 22 -1.22 5.80 -10.48
N ASP A 23 -0.17 5.94 -11.29
CA ASP A 23 0.35 4.99 -12.29
C ASP A 23 0.70 3.66 -11.58
N ALA A 24 -0.33 3.03 -11.01
CA ALA A 24 -0.24 1.84 -10.20
C ALA A 24 -0.10 0.66 -11.16
N VAL A 25 1.00 -0.06 -11.01
CA VAL A 25 1.34 -1.23 -11.80
C VAL A 25 1.15 -2.46 -10.94
N ALA A 26 0.49 -3.46 -11.50
CA ALA A 26 0.37 -4.77 -10.89
C ALA A 26 1.71 -5.50 -11.05
N VAL A 27 2.25 -5.98 -9.93
CA VAL A 27 3.50 -6.74 -9.90
C VAL A 27 3.37 -7.95 -9.01
N ARG A 28 4.04 -9.03 -9.37
CA ARG A 28 4.24 -10.19 -8.48
C ARG A 28 5.58 -10.06 -7.79
N VAL A 29 5.57 -10.18 -6.47
CA VAL A 29 6.75 -10.10 -5.63
C VAL A 29 6.89 -11.38 -4.81
N SER A 30 8.06 -12.01 -4.87
CA SER A 30 8.45 -13.14 -4.03
C SER A 30 9.84 -12.92 -3.44
N ALA A 31 10.16 -13.63 -2.37
CA ALA A 31 11.51 -13.71 -1.82
C ALA A 31 12.30 -14.84 -2.49
N ARG A 32 13.56 -14.58 -2.82
CA ARG A 32 14.43 -15.54 -3.52
C ARG A 32 14.92 -16.71 -2.66
N GLY A 33 14.76 -16.66 -1.34
CA GLY A 33 15.39 -17.65 -0.45
C GLY A 33 14.64 -17.88 0.85
N VAL A 34 14.74 -16.94 1.79
CA VAL A 34 14.00 -16.95 3.06
C VAL A 34 12.96 -15.86 3.04
N GLU A 35 11.89 -16.01 3.83
CA GLU A 35 10.90 -14.94 3.99
C GLU A 35 11.63 -13.64 4.38
N THR A 36 11.41 -12.59 3.59
CA THR A 36 12.01 -11.27 3.82
C THR A 36 10.93 -10.23 4.01
N ARG A 37 11.22 -9.22 4.83
CA ARG A 37 10.28 -8.12 5.09
C ARG A 37 10.76 -6.90 4.33
N PHE A 38 9.99 -6.48 3.33
CA PHE A 38 10.27 -5.23 2.66
C PHE A 38 9.94 -4.05 3.59
N ARG A 39 10.96 -3.23 3.89
CA ARG A 39 10.88 -2.06 4.78
C ARG A 39 10.07 -2.28 6.07
N GLY A 40 10.19 -3.46 6.67
CA GLY A 40 9.61 -3.77 7.99
C GLY A 40 8.09 -3.92 8.05
N GLY A 41 7.36 -3.87 6.92
CA GLY A 41 5.88 -3.88 6.93
C GLY A 41 5.23 -5.04 6.16
N VAL A 42 5.79 -5.42 5.00
CA VAL A 42 5.19 -6.47 4.16
C VAL A 42 6.09 -7.70 4.14
N PRO A 43 5.65 -8.83 4.72
CA PRO A 43 6.36 -10.09 4.60
C PRO A 43 6.14 -10.67 3.19
N PHE A 44 7.25 -10.86 2.47
CA PHE A 44 7.31 -11.61 1.22
C PHE A 44 7.94 -12.97 1.49
N GLY A 45 7.16 -14.02 1.26
CA GLY A 45 7.63 -15.40 1.30
C GLY A 45 8.13 -15.86 -0.08
N ARG A 46 8.46 -17.15 -0.20
CA ARG A 46 8.81 -17.76 -1.51
C ARG A 46 7.65 -17.74 -2.50
N GLU A 47 6.42 -17.78 -2.01
CA GLU A 47 5.23 -17.70 -2.85
C GLU A 47 5.06 -16.28 -3.41
N PRO A 48 4.99 -16.11 -4.74
CA PRO A 48 4.78 -14.81 -5.35
C PRO A 48 3.40 -14.26 -4.99
N ARG A 49 3.39 -13.02 -4.53
CA ARG A 49 2.16 -12.28 -4.21
C ARG A 49 2.00 -11.14 -5.19
N GLU A 50 0.82 -11.06 -5.78
CA GLU A 50 0.44 -9.97 -6.65
C GLU A 50 -0.01 -8.77 -5.80
N ILE A 51 0.60 -7.61 -6.04
CA ILE A 51 0.28 -6.36 -5.37
C ILE A 51 0.27 -5.22 -6.39
N MET A 52 -0.59 -4.23 -6.15
CA MET A 52 -0.51 -2.97 -6.90
C MET A 52 0.46 -2.02 -6.21
N VAL A 53 1.39 -1.48 -6.97
CA VAL A 53 2.40 -0.55 -6.46
C VAL A 53 2.53 0.63 -7.41
N ASP A 54 2.86 1.80 -6.88
CA ASP A 54 3.25 2.92 -7.73
C ASP A 54 4.68 2.73 -8.29
N ARG A 55 5.08 3.57 -9.27
CA ARG A 55 6.40 3.49 -9.90
C ARG A 55 7.57 3.65 -8.92
N ARG A 56 7.43 4.48 -7.87
CA ARG A 56 8.50 4.66 -6.87
C ARG A 56 8.64 3.41 -6.03
N MET A 57 7.52 2.82 -5.59
CA MET A 57 7.50 1.55 -4.87
C MET A 57 8.06 0.40 -5.73
N LEU A 58 7.72 0.34 -7.02
CA LEU A 58 8.33 -0.60 -7.97
C LEU A 58 9.86 -0.47 -8.04
N ALA A 59 10.37 0.76 -8.17
CA ALA A 59 11.82 1.00 -8.20
C ALA A 59 12.50 0.53 -6.91
N MET A 60 11.88 0.76 -5.76
CA MET A 60 12.40 0.30 -4.47
C MET A 60 12.37 -1.23 -4.35
N LEU A 61 11.29 -1.89 -4.80
CA LEU A 61 11.19 -3.36 -4.79
C LEU A 61 12.25 -4.00 -5.70
N ARG A 62 12.51 -3.41 -6.87
CA ARG A 62 13.56 -3.88 -7.80
C ARG A 62 14.98 -3.66 -7.28
N ALA A 63 15.18 -2.66 -6.42
CA ALA A 63 16.47 -2.40 -5.80
C ALA A 63 16.80 -3.38 -4.66
N ASP A 64 15.81 -4.11 -4.13
CA ASP A 64 16.00 -5.09 -3.08
C ASP A 64 16.55 -6.42 -3.66
N PRO A 65 17.78 -6.84 -3.32
CA PRO A 65 18.40 -8.03 -3.91
C PRO A 65 17.78 -9.35 -3.42
N TYR A 66 17.00 -9.31 -2.34
CA TYR A 66 16.35 -10.49 -1.77
C TYR A 66 14.97 -10.75 -2.38
N LEU A 67 14.43 -9.77 -3.11
CA LEU A 67 13.15 -9.86 -3.78
C LEU A 67 13.32 -10.21 -5.27
N GLN A 68 12.33 -10.94 -5.77
CA GLN A 68 12.08 -11.14 -7.18
C GLN A 68 10.79 -10.40 -7.51
N VAL A 69 10.85 -9.54 -8.53
CA VAL A 69 9.75 -8.67 -8.94
C VAL A 69 9.46 -8.90 -10.41
N GLU A 70 8.23 -9.29 -10.72
CA GLU A 70 7.74 -9.57 -12.06
C GLU A 70 6.56 -8.63 -12.39
N MET A 71 6.54 -8.04 -13.58
CA MET A 71 5.38 -7.22 -13.99
C MET A 71 4.25 -8.14 -14.45
N VAL A 72 3.04 -7.85 -14.00
CA VAL A 72 1.83 -8.53 -14.48
C VAL A 72 1.31 -7.73 -15.68
N GLY A 73 1.39 -8.33 -16.86
CA GLY A 73 0.92 -7.77 -18.13
C GLY A 73 -0.36 -8.42 -18.60
#